data_AF-A0A257TJ70-F1
#
_entry.id   AF-A0A257TJ70-F1
#
_cell.length_a   1.000
_cell.length_b   1.000
_cell.length_c   1.000
_cell.angle_alpha   90.00
_cell.angle_beta   90.00
_cell.angle_gamma   90.00
#
_symmetry.space_group_name_H-M   'P 1'
#
loop_
_entity.id
_entity.type
_entity.pdbx_description
1 polymer ?
#
loop_
_entity_poly.entity_id
_entity_poly.type
_entity_poly.pdbx_seq_one_letter_code
_entity_poly.pdbx_strand_id
1 'polypeptide(L)'
;MNIGKVARLLSGSRAGFQSLEHIDAADDFFSGIFSSDQGADQIKNQLVTKIYDGVVIEPNPFAHVLMSMSAGPFLMSRQVGTGFAFVVVSGADTASSNFPLSPFFPVVIQRALFYSAAVRYKPSQILAGQRLSVNVNPRESDLAQSSTSRIEGFARELGFAPENVFVVKADKNAVASIDRLRRGEDLSSIFAASALLLLIAEIFVSRMKTI
;
A
#
# COMPACT_ATOMS: atom_id res chain seq x y z
N MET A 1 9.11 5.33 -21.95
CA MET A 1 9.04 4.12 -21.11
C MET A 1 8.18 3.10 -21.85
N ASN A 2 8.73 1.97 -22.30
CA ASN A 2 8.02 1.02 -23.18
C ASN A 2 7.90 -0.36 -22.49
N ILE A 3 6.78 -0.62 -21.80
CA ILE A 3 6.56 -1.87 -21.05
C ILE A 3 6.06 -2.99 -21.97
N GLY A 4 5.52 -2.62 -23.13
CA GLY A 4 5.02 -3.54 -24.14
C GLY A 4 4.31 -2.78 -25.25
N LYS A 5 3.93 -3.49 -26.30
CA LYS A 5 3.16 -2.93 -27.41
C LYS A 5 1.70 -3.36 -27.28
N VAL A 6 0.76 -2.44 -27.50
CA VAL A 6 -0.66 -2.79 -27.61
C VAL A 6 -0.83 -3.70 -28.83
N ALA A 7 -1.20 -4.95 -28.58
CA ALA A 7 -1.42 -5.94 -29.60
C ALA A 7 -2.89 -5.98 -30.02
N ARG A 8 -3.83 -5.82 -29.07
CA ARG A 8 -5.27 -5.90 -29.34
C ARG A 8 -6.11 -5.20 -28.28
N LEU A 9 -7.22 -4.58 -28.68
CA LEU A 9 -8.27 -4.14 -27.77
C LEU A 9 -9.33 -5.25 -27.62
N LEU A 10 -9.71 -5.55 -26.38
CA LEU A 10 -10.81 -6.43 -26.03
C LEU A 10 -12.01 -5.52 -25.71
N SER A 11 -13.05 -5.50 -26.54
CA SER A 11 -14.26 -4.72 -26.26
C SER A 11 -15.54 -5.46 -26.71
N GLY A 12 -16.58 -5.42 -25.87
CA GLY A 12 -17.92 -5.91 -26.17
C GLY A 12 -18.12 -7.43 -26.02
N SER A 13 -19.37 -7.89 -26.27
CA SER A 13 -19.97 -9.23 -26.09
C SER A 13 -19.19 -10.47 -26.59
N ARG A 14 -17.99 -10.30 -27.16
CA ARG A 14 -17.04 -11.34 -27.57
C ARG A 14 -15.79 -11.41 -26.69
N ALA A 15 -15.68 -10.61 -25.64
CA ALA A 15 -14.73 -10.83 -24.55
C ALA A 15 -15.14 -12.12 -23.82
N GLY A 16 -14.73 -13.26 -24.39
CA GLY A 16 -14.92 -14.56 -23.78
C GLY A 16 -14.35 -14.53 -22.37
N PHE A 17 -14.97 -15.26 -21.45
CA PHE A 17 -14.53 -15.37 -20.07
C PHE A 17 -13.04 -15.75 -20.03
N GLN A 18 -12.19 -14.76 -19.83
CA GLN A 18 -10.75 -14.97 -19.61
C GLN A 18 -10.61 -15.47 -18.19
N SER A 19 -9.94 -16.60 -17.99
CA SER A 19 -9.60 -17.08 -16.65
C SER A 19 -8.14 -16.79 -16.35
N LEU A 20 -7.83 -16.62 -15.07
CA LEU A 20 -6.47 -16.53 -14.59
C LEU A 20 -5.79 -17.90 -14.76
N GLU A 21 -4.71 -17.95 -15.53
CA GLU A 21 -4.02 -19.19 -15.91
C GLU A 21 -2.71 -19.39 -15.18
N HIS A 22 -2.03 -18.33 -14.75
CA HIS A 22 -0.78 -18.45 -14.04
C HIS A 22 -0.53 -17.22 -13.16
N ILE A 23 0.02 -17.46 -11.98
CA ILE A 23 0.55 -16.44 -11.08
C ILE A 23 1.96 -16.88 -10.74
N ASP A 24 2.95 -16.01 -10.94
CA ASP A 24 4.32 -16.28 -10.54
C ASP A 24 4.48 -16.04 -9.03
N ALA A 25 4.07 -17.01 -8.22
CA ALA A 25 4.08 -16.91 -6.76
C ALA A 25 5.49 -16.80 -6.16
N ALA A 26 6.53 -17.15 -6.92
CA ALA A 26 7.92 -17.07 -6.50
C ALA A 26 8.51 -15.66 -6.60
N ASP A 27 7.86 -14.74 -7.33
CA ASP A 27 8.33 -13.37 -7.47
C ASP A 27 8.31 -12.63 -6.12
N ASP A 28 9.33 -11.79 -5.87
CA ASP A 28 9.44 -10.94 -4.69
C ASP A 28 8.19 -10.07 -4.48
N PHE A 29 7.51 -9.70 -5.56
CA PHE A 29 6.24 -8.99 -5.54
C PHE A 29 5.17 -9.75 -4.75
N PHE A 30 5.20 -11.09 -4.70
CA PHE A 30 4.26 -11.90 -3.94
C PHE A 30 4.84 -12.51 -2.66
N SER A 31 6.10 -12.21 -2.32
CA SER A 31 6.76 -12.69 -1.10
C SER A 31 5.91 -12.49 0.16
N GLY A 32 5.60 -13.57 0.88
CA GLY A 32 4.80 -13.51 2.11
C GLY A 32 3.29 -13.28 1.91
N ILE A 33 2.80 -13.19 0.67
CA ILE A 33 1.36 -13.29 0.38
C ILE A 33 0.95 -14.77 0.29
N PHE A 34 1.76 -15.58 -0.37
CA PHE A 34 1.52 -17.02 -0.50
C PHE A 34 2.38 -17.78 0.50
N SER A 35 1.76 -18.67 1.28
CA SER A 35 2.43 -19.50 2.28
C SER A 35 3.04 -20.79 1.68
N SER A 36 2.60 -21.17 0.47
CA SER A 36 3.09 -22.30 -0.33
C SER A 36 2.60 -22.17 -1.77
N ASP A 37 3.21 -22.88 -2.73
CA ASP A 37 2.75 -22.93 -4.13
C ASP A 37 1.29 -23.39 -4.26
N GLN A 38 0.82 -24.23 -3.33
CA GLN A 38 -0.58 -24.67 -3.28
C GLN A 38 -1.57 -23.55 -2.90
N GLY A 39 -1.11 -22.51 -2.19
CA GLY A 39 -1.91 -21.33 -1.88
C GLY A 39 -2.23 -20.48 -3.11
N ALA A 40 -1.31 -20.44 -4.08
CA ALA A 40 -1.53 -19.73 -5.34
C ALA A 40 -2.64 -20.39 -6.17
N ASP A 41 -2.66 -21.73 -6.25
CA ASP A 41 -3.68 -22.48 -6.99
C ASP A 41 -5.07 -22.42 -6.34
N GLN A 42 -5.16 -22.40 -5.00
CA GLN A 42 -6.44 -22.18 -4.31
C GLN A 42 -7.01 -20.79 -4.59
N ILE A 43 -6.14 -19.78 -4.54
CA ILE A 43 -6.52 -18.39 -4.83
C ILE A 43 -6.89 -18.24 -6.30
N LYS A 44 -6.21 -18.92 -7.22
CA LYS A 44 -6.54 -18.94 -8.66
C LYS A 44 -7.96 -19.43 -8.94
N ASN A 45 -8.42 -20.45 -8.22
CA ASN A 45 -9.79 -20.99 -8.33
C ASN A 45 -10.85 -20.08 -7.70
N GLN A 46 -10.49 -19.27 -6.70
CA GLN A 46 -11.37 -18.25 -6.10
C GLN A 46 -11.39 -16.94 -6.90
N LEU A 47 -10.27 -16.61 -7.55
CA LEU A 47 -10.09 -15.48 -8.43
C LEU A 47 -10.56 -15.83 -9.84
N VAL A 48 -11.87 -16.04 -9.97
CA VAL A 48 -12.52 -16.01 -11.30
C VAL A 48 -12.52 -14.55 -11.77
N THR A 49 -11.35 -14.05 -12.12
CA THR A 49 -11.16 -12.70 -12.62
C THR A 49 -11.60 -12.69 -14.07
N LYS A 50 -12.77 -12.12 -14.34
CA LYS A 50 -13.36 -11.98 -15.66
C LYS A 50 -13.04 -10.59 -16.17
N ILE A 51 -12.47 -10.53 -17.38
CA ILE A 51 -12.25 -9.28 -18.10
C ILE A 51 -13.30 -9.17 -19.19
N TYR A 52 -14.01 -8.05 -19.19
CA TYR A 52 -15.04 -7.68 -20.17
C TYR A 52 -14.50 -6.68 -21.18
N ASP A 53 -13.61 -5.78 -20.75
CA ASP A 53 -12.93 -4.79 -21.59
C ASP A 53 -11.48 -4.61 -21.12
N GLY A 54 -10.54 -4.52 -22.05
CA GLY A 54 -9.12 -4.41 -21.72
C GLY A 54 -8.19 -4.39 -22.93
N VAL A 55 -6.89 -4.26 -22.66
CA VAL A 55 -5.87 -4.13 -23.72
C VAL A 55 -4.87 -5.29 -23.64
N VAL A 56 -4.87 -6.17 -24.63
CA VAL A 56 -3.82 -7.18 -24.75
C VAL A 56 -2.52 -6.49 -25.13
N ILE A 57 -1.51 -6.66 -24.30
CA ILE A 57 -0.19 -6.08 -24.47
C ILE A 57 0.80 -7.21 -24.69
N GLU A 58 1.59 -7.11 -25.76
CA GLU A 58 2.76 -7.96 -25.94
C GLU A 58 3.88 -7.46 -25.02
N PRO A 59 4.33 -8.28 -24.06
CA PRO A 59 5.31 -7.85 -23.08
C PRO A 59 6.66 -7.61 -23.78
N ASN A 60 7.32 -6.52 -23.40
CA ASN A 60 8.70 -6.31 -23.76
C ASN A 60 9.57 -7.40 -23.11
N PRO A 61 10.69 -7.86 -23.72
CA PRO A 61 11.60 -8.83 -23.10
C PRO A 61 12.12 -8.46 -21.70
N PHE A 62 12.11 -7.16 -21.35
CA PHE A 62 12.52 -6.65 -20.03
C PHE A 62 11.36 -6.46 -19.05
N ALA A 63 10.13 -6.85 -19.43
CA ALA A 63 8.98 -6.85 -18.55
C ALA A 63 8.78 -8.26 -17.97
N HIS A 64 8.58 -8.33 -16.65
CA HIS A 64 8.23 -9.57 -15.96
C HIS A 64 6.72 -9.70 -15.92
N VAL A 65 6.21 -10.85 -16.37
CA VAL A 65 4.78 -11.16 -16.32
C VAL A 65 4.49 -11.80 -14.97
N LEU A 66 3.79 -11.07 -14.10
CA LEU A 66 3.45 -11.51 -12.74
C LEU A 66 2.17 -12.36 -12.72
N MET A 67 1.23 -12.03 -13.59
CA MET A 67 -0.02 -12.79 -13.76
C MET A 67 -0.35 -12.92 -15.24
N SER A 68 -0.74 -14.13 -15.65
CA SER A 68 -1.15 -14.45 -17.01
C SER A 68 -2.57 -15.00 -17.03
N MET A 69 -3.28 -14.66 -18.10
CA MET A 69 -4.62 -15.16 -18.41
C MET A 69 -4.60 -15.86 -19.78
N SER A 70 -5.70 -16.53 -20.10
CA SER A 70 -5.87 -17.27 -21.36
C SER A 70 -5.61 -16.47 -22.65
N ALA A 71 -5.74 -15.14 -22.65
CA ALA A 71 -5.41 -14.30 -23.81
C ALA A 71 -4.13 -13.49 -23.67
N GLY A 72 -3.34 -13.71 -22.62
CA GLY A 72 -2.04 -13.08 -22.47
C GLY A 72 -1.76 -12.53 -21.07
N PRO A 73 -0.68 -11.73 -20.94
CA PRO A 73 -0.28 -11.19 -19.65
C PRO A 73 -1.33 -10.22 -19.12
N PHE A 74 -1.67 -10.34 -17.84
CA PHE A 74 -2.66 -9.49 -17.17
C PHE A 74 -2.02 -8.43 -16.28
N LEU A 75 -1.04 -8.84 -15.45
CA LEU A 75 -0.22 -7.93 -14.65
C LEU A 75 1.24 -8.13 -15.04
N MET A 76 1.89 -7.01 -15.35
CA MET A 76 3.30 -6.98 -15.69
C MET A 76 4.02 -5.94 -14.83
N SER A 77 5.28 -6.21 -14.52
CA SER A 77 6.19 -5.28 -13.89
C SER A 77 7.41 -5.02 -14.76
N ARG A 78 7.99 -3.84 -14.64
CA ARG A 78 9.28 -3.51 -15.24
C ARG A 78 10.06 -2.60 -14.32
N GLN A 79 11.33 -2.91 -14.10
CA GLN A 79 12.22 -2.01 -13.39
C GLN A 79 12.55 -0.79 -14.26
N VAL A 80 12.38 0.40 -13.70
CA VAL A 80 12.67 1.69 -14.34
C VAL A 80 13.43 2.55 -13.35
N GLY A 81 14.73 2.75 -13.60
CA GLY A 81 15.62 3.41 -12.64
C GLY A 81 15.74 2.60 -11.35
N THR A 82 15.40 3.23 -10.22
CA THR A 82 15.44 2.62 -8.87
C THR A 82 14.09 2.06 -8.40
N GLY A 83 13.04 2.19 -9.21
CA GLY A 83 11.69 1.74 -8.88
C GLY A 83 11.10 0.80 -9.94
N PHE A 84 9.85 0.43 -9.75
CA PHE A 84 9.10 -0.43 -10.68
C PHE A 84 7.90 0.30 -11.27
N ALA A 85 7.66 0.07 -12.55
CA ALA A 85 6.41 0.41 -13.22
C ALA A 85 5.58 -0.85 -13.40
N PHE A 86 4.29 -0.77 -13.05
CA PHE A 86 3.35 -1.87 -13.20
C PHE A 86 2.30 -1.51 -14.24
N VAL A 87 1.86 -2.51 -15.01
CA VAL A 87 0.78 -2.38 -15.99
C VAL A 87 -0.23 -3.49 -15.74
N VAL A 88 -1.49 -3.08 -15.58
CA VAL A 88 -2.66 -3.96 -15.53
C VAL A 88 -3.44 -3.77 -16.81
N VAL A 89 -3.86 -4.88 -17.42
CA VAL A 89 -4.55 -4.91 -18.73
C VAL A 89 -6.01 -4.44 -18.68
N SER A 90 -6.61 -4.41 -17.50
CA SER A 90 -7.97 -3.93 -17.24
C SER A 90 -7.97 -2.55 -16.58
N GLY A 91 -9.06 -1.81 -16.76
CA GLY A 91 -9.38 -0.67 -15.91
C GLY A 91 -9.63 -1.08 -14.45
N ALA A 92 -9.57 -0.10 -13.55
CA ALA A 92 -9.86 -0.24 -12.12
C ALA A 92 -11.36 -0.03 -11.82
N ASP A 93 -12.22 -0.46 -12.74
CA ASP A 93 -13.67 -0.30 -12.68
C ASP A 93 -14.35 -1.64 -12.92
N THR A 94 -15.60 -1.76 -12.47
CA THR A 94 -16.37 -3.00 -12.58
C THR A 94 -16.92 -3.26 -13.98
N ALA A 95 -16.86 -2.27 -14.89
CA ALA A 95 -17.30 -2.45 -16.28
C ALA A 95 -16.21 -3.13 -17.12
N SER A 96 -14.93 -2.88 -16.84
CA SER A 96 -13.80 -3.50 -17.52
C SER A 96 -13.42 -4.88 -16.96
N SER A 97 -13.47 -5.07 -15.63
CA SER A 97 -13.32 -6.40 -15.03
C SER A 97 -13.94 -6.50 -13.65
N ASN A 98 -14.12 -7.73 -13.15
CA ASN A 98 -14.45 -7.95 -11.74
C ASN A 98 -13.21 -7.99 -10.83
N PHE A 99 -12.00 -7.70 -11.36
CA PHE A 99 -10.77 -7.68 -10.56
C PHE A 99 -10.86 -6.70 -9.38
N PRO A 100 -11.41 -5.47 -9.51
CA PRO A 100 -11.56 -4.56 -8.37
C PRO A 100 -12.42 -5.09 -7.22
N LEU A 101 -13.27 -6.08 -7.49
CA LEU A 101 -14.11 -6.73 -6.47
C LEU A 101 -13.40 -7.90 -5.78
N SER A 102 -12.23 -8.28 -6.27
CA SER A 102 -11.42 -9.34 -5.69
C SER A 102 -10.81 -8.90 -4.34
N PRO A 103 -10.78 -9.79 -3.33
CA PRO A 103 -9.98 -9.58 -2.12
C PRO A 103 -8.49 -9.33 -2.40
N PHE A 104 -7.98 -9.76 -3.56
CA PHE A 104 -6.59 -9.65 -3.96
C PHE A 104 -6.24 -8.30 -4.59
N PHE A 105 -7.25 -7.56 -5.09
CA PHE A 105 -7.06 -6.23 -5.66
C PHE A 105 -6.36 -5.25 -4.73
N PRO A 106 -6.82 -5.01 -3.49
CA PRO A 106 -6.16 -4.06 -2.60
C PRO A 106 -4.72 -4.47 -2.29
N VAL A 107 -4.44 -5.77 -2.18
CA VAL A 107 -3.09 -6.30 -1.93
C VAL A 107 -2.17 -6.00 -3.12
N VAL A 108 -2.61 -6.29 -4.34
CA VAL A 108 -1.83 -6.04 -5.56
C VAL A 108 -1.58 -4.55 -5.76
N ILE A 109 -2.60 -3.70 -5.58
CA ILE A 109 -2.45 -2.25 -5.73
C ILE A 109 -1.52 -1.67 -4.65
N GLN A 110 -1.67 -2.09 -3.39
CA GLN A 110 -0.78 -1.65 -2.31
C GLN A 110 0.67 -2.04 -2.61
N ARG A 111 0.92 -3.27 -3.07
CA ARG A 111 2.28 -3.71 -3.41
C ARG A 111 2.82 -2.99 -4.63
N ALA A 112 2.03 -2.81 -5.68
CA ALA A 112 2.45 -2.05 -6.85
C ALA A 112 2.86 -0.63 -6.44
N LEU A 113 2.04 0.04 -5.63
CA LEU A 113 2.35 1.37 -5.10
C LEU A 113 3.62 1.36 -4.25
N PHE A 114 3.76 0.38 -3.36
CA PHE A 114 4.95 0.25 -2.51
C PHE A 114 6.21 0.02 -3.34
N TYR A 115 6.19 -0.86 -4.34
CA TYR A 115 7.34 -1.13 -5.22
C TYR A 115 7.64 0.02 -6.19
N SER A 116 6.64 0.81 -6.57
CA SER A 116 6.84 2.02 -7.38
C SER A 116 7.43 3.16 -6.56
N ALA A 117 7.01 3.31 -5.29
CA ALA A 117 7.51 4.34 -4.38
C ALA A 117 8.81 3.95 -3.67
N ALA A 118 9.06 2.65 -3.52
CA ALA A 118 10.27 2.16 -2.87
C ALA A 118 11.48 2.48 -3.75
N VAL A 119 12.35 3.33 -3.23
CA VAL A 119 13.74 3.36 -3.65
C VAL A 119 14.34 2.05 -3.15
N ARG A 120 14.35 1.01 -4.00
CA ARG A 120 15.17 -0.16 -3.72
C ARG A 120 16.61 0.34 -3.71
N TYR A 121 17.17 0.51 -2.51
CA TYR A 121 18.60 0.69 -2.31
C TYR A 121 19.23 -0.58 -2.88
N LYS A 122 19.73 -0.52 -4.11
CA LYS A 122 20.53 -1.59 -4.68
C LYS A 122 21.71 -1.69 -3.71
N PRO A 123 21.88 -2.76 -2.90
CA PRO A 123 23.12 -2.90 -2.17
C PRO A 123 24.18 -2.91 -3.26
N SER A 124 24.99 -1.85 -3.31
CA SER A 124 26.15 -1.85 -4.16
C SER A 124 26.91 -3.11 -3.78
N GLN A 125 27.05 -4.06 -4.71
CA GLN A 125 27.96 -5.17 -4.53
C GLN A 125 29.35 -4.54 -4.59
N ILE A 126 29.87 -4.16 -3.42
CA ILE A 126 31.17 -3.51 -3.30
C ILE A 126 32.21 -4.62 -3.43
N LEU A 127 33.01 -4.56 -4.49
CA LEU A 127 34.17 -5.43 -4.62
C LEU A 127 35.24 -4.98 -3.61
N ALA A 128 35.93 -5.92 -2.97
CA ALA A 128 37.08 -5.62 -2.14
C ALA A 128 38.12 -4.82 -2.95
N GLY A 129 38.43 -3.59 -2.50
CA GLY A 129 39.33 -2.65 -3.19
C GLY A 129 38.64 -1.48 -3.91
N GLN A 130 37.30 -1.43 -3.96
CA GLN A 130 36.58 -0.30 -4.54
C GLN A 130 36.59 0.90 -3.59
N ARG A 131 36.98 2.09 -4.09
CA ARG A 131 36.98 3.34 -3.30
C ARG A 131 35.56 3.87 -3.20
N LEU A 132 34.98 3.82 -2.01
CA LEU A 132 33.66 4.38 -1.70
C LEU A 132 33.81 5.72 -1.00
N SER A 133 33.10 6.74 -1.48
CA SER A 133 32.93 7.98 -0.72
C SER A 133 31.85 7.74 0.33
N VAL A 134 32.29 7.49 1.56
CA VAL A 134 31.42 7.50 2.74
C VAL A 134 31.37 8.93 3.27
N ASN A 135 30.21 9.36 3.78
CA ASN A 135 30.16 10.63 4.46
C ASN A 135 30.96 10.50 5.77
N VAL A 136 32.09 11.21 5.83
CA VAL A 136 33.09 11.05 6.90
C VAL A 136 32.71 11.85 8.15
N ASN A 137 31.67 12.69 8.07
CA ASN A 137 31.30 13.56 9.19
C ASN A 137 30.67 12.74 10.32
N PRO A 138 31.36 12.52 11.45
CA PRO A 138 30.84 11.71 12.54
C PRO A 138 29.61 12.37 13.20
N ARG A 139 29.40 13.68 12.99
CA ARG A 139 28.24 14.42 13.50
C ARG A 139 26.94 14.12 12.76
N GLU A 140 27.00 13.62 11.53
CA GLU A 140 25.80 13.18 10.81
C GLU A 140 25.31 11.79 11.25
N SER A 141 26.18 11.03 11.90
CA SER A 141 25.88 9.70 12.45
C SER A 141 25.72 9.73 13.98
N ASP A 142 25.53 10.90 14.58
CA ASP A 142 25.25 11.01 16.01
C ASP A 142 23.78 10.64 16.28
N LEU A 143 23.57 9.43 16.80
CA LEU A 143 22.26 8.91 17.19
C LEU A 143 21.81 9.44 18.57
N ALA A 144 22.58 10.30 19.23
CA ALA A 144 22.19 10.88 20.51
C ALA A 144 20.92 11.72 20.35
N GLN A 145 19.99 11.56 21.29
CA GLN A 145 18.77 12.37 21.29
C GLN A 145 19.10 13.85 21.43
N SER A 146 18.68 14.65 20.46
CA SER A 146 18.81 16.10 20.50
C SER A 146 17.89 16.69 21.59
N SER A 147 18.33 17.76 22.24
CA SER A 147 17.54 18.43 23.27
C SER A 147 16.28 19.06 22.68
N THR A 148 15.20 19.12 23.46
CA THR A 148 13.92 19.73 23.05
C THR A 148 14.11 21.16 22.54
N SER A 149 14.98 21.94 23.18
CA SER A 149 15.34 23.30 22.76
C SER A 149 16.00 23.39 21.39
N ARG A 150 16.81 22.39 21.01
CA ARG A 150 17.43 22.32 19.68
C ARG A 150 16.41 21.97 18.60
N ILE A 151 15.48 21.07 18.90
CA ILE A 151 14.42 20.65 17.98
C ILE A 151 13.50 21.84 17.68
N GLU A 152 13.08 22.58 18.70
CA GLU A 152 12.25 23.78 18.53
C GLU A 152 12.96 24.92 17.80
N GLY A 153 14.27 25.08 18.00
CA GLY A 153 15.10 26.05 17.27
C GLY A 153 15.20 25.70 15.78
N PHE A 154 15.46 24.43 15.48
CA PHE A 154 15.52 23.93 14.11
C PHE A 154 14.18 23.99 13.38
N ALA A 155 13.09 23.66 14.07
CA ALA A 155 11.75 23.77 13.50
C ALA A 155 11.40 25.22 13.13
N ARG A 156 11.80 26.20 13.95
CA ARG A 156 11.67 27.62 13.64
C ARG A 156 12.50 28.04 12.43
N GLU A 157 13.72 27.54 12.29
CA GLU A 157 14.57 27.79 11.12
C GLU A 157 13.94 27.25 9.83
N LEU A 158 13.25 26.12 9.92
CA LEU A 158 12.48 25.53 8.82
C LEU A 158 11.10 26.20 8.57
N GLY A 159 10.74 27.21 9.35
CA GLY A 159 9.47 27.95 9.19
C GLY A 159 8.25 27.28 9.83
N PHE A 160 8.44 26.28 10.68
CA PHE A 160 7.35 25.68 11.45
C PHE A 160 7.07 26.48 12.73
N ALA A 161 5.79 26.74 13.00
CA ALA A 161 5.36 27.31 14.27
C ALA A 161 5.61 26.28 15.39
N PRO A 162 6.24 26.68 16.51
CA PRO A 162 6.63 25.76 17.58
C PRO A 162 5.42 25.05 18.23
N GLU A 163 4.23 25.66 18.21
CA GLU A 163 2.98 25.01 18.65
C GLU A 163 2.59 23.76 17.84
N ASN A 164 3.12 23.59 16.63
CA ASN A 164 2.82 22.45 15.76
C ASN A 164 3.89 21.34 15.84
N VAL A 165 4.88 21.48 16.73
CA VAL A 165 6.00 20.55 16.87
C VAL A 165 5.82 19.70 18.12
N PHE A 166 5.37 18.46 17.94
CA PHE A 166 5.16 17.52 19.03
C PHE A 166 6.44 16.71 19.29
N VAL A 167 7.18 17.05 20.35
CA VAL A 167 8.36 16.29 20.78
C VAL A 167 7.92 15.15 21.70
N VAL A 168 7.84 13.94 21.16
CA VAL A 168 7.51 12.73 21.93
C VAL A 168 8.77 12.22 22.61
N LYS A 169 8.82 12.28 23.95
CA LYS A 169 9.89 11.65 24.72
C LYS A 169 9.81 10.13 24.52
N ALA A 170 10.95 9.49 24.29
CA ALA A 170 11.06 8.03 24.19
C ALA A 170 10.89 7.39 25.58
N ASP A 171 9.69 7.46 26.14
CA ASP A 171 9.23 6.61 27.22
C ASP A 171 8.49 5.41 26.62
N LYS A 172 8.29 4.35 27.42
CA LYS A 172 7.65 3.07 27.11
C LYS A 172 6.27 3.17 26.43
N ASN A 173 5.67 4.36 26.34
CA ASN A 173 4.38 4.64 25.69
C ASN A 173 4.46 5.49 24.41
N ALA A 174 5.63 5.61 23.78
CA ALA A 174 5.78 6.33 22.51
C ALA A 174 4.87 5.76 21.41
N VAL A 175 4.72 4.42 21.35
CA VAL A 175 3.84 3.73 20.39
C VAL A 175 2.38 4.13 20.59
N ALA A 176 1.90 4.14 21.83
CA ALA A 176 0.52 4.54 22.15
C ALA A 176 0.25 6.01 21.80
N SER A 177 1.25 6.88 21.95
CA SER A 177 1.16 8.30 21.63
C SER A 177 1.11 8.54 20.11
N ILE A 178 1.93 7.81 19.35
CA ILE A 178 1.92 7.84 17.88
C ILE A 178 0.59 7.30 17.33
N ASP A 179 0.07 6.21 17.90
CA ASP A 179 -1.21 5.63 17.49
C ASP A 179 -2.40 6.56 17.78
N ARG A 180 -2.35 7.33 18.87
CA ARG A 180 -3.37 8.35 19.20
C ARG A 180 -3.31 9.53 18.23
N LEU A 181 -2.10 9.98 17.87
CA LEU A 181 -1.92 11.04 16.86
C LEU A 181 -2.39 10.60 15.47
N ARG A 182 -2.18 9.33 15.10
CA ARG A 182 -2.55 8.78 13.79
C ARG A 182 -4.04 8.51 13.65
N ARG A 183 -4.72 8.10 14.72
CA ARG A 183 -6.16 7.78 14.70
C ARG A 183 -7.06 9.00 14.95
N GLY A 184 -6.50 10.10 15.47
CA GLY A 184 -7.31 11.20 16.01
C GLY A 184 -7.95 10.82 17.34
N GLU A 185 -8.53 11.79 18.04
CA GLU A 185 -9.27 11.47 19.27
C GLU A 185 -10.59 10.76 18.95
N ASP A 186 -10.77 9.56 19.51
CA ASP A 186 -11.99 8.76 19.38
C ASP A 186 -13.18 9.46 20.07
N LEU A 187 -13.93 10.25 19.30
CA LEU A 187 -15.17 10.92 19.72
C LEU A 187 -16.27 9.95 20.18
N SER A 188 -16.12 8.65 19.90
CA SER A 188 -17.06 7.60 20.29
C SER A 188 -17.31 7.53 21.79
N SER A 189 -16.31 7.85 22.63
CA SER A 189 -16.47 7.90 24.09
C SER A 189 -17.44 9.00 24.53
N ILE A 190 -17.38 10.17 23.88
CA ILE A 190 -18.27 11.30 24.16
C ILE A 190 -19.71 10.99 23.71
N PHE A 191 -19.87 10.35 22.55
CA PHE A 191 -21.18 9.89 22.07
C PHE A 191 -21.80 8.83 22.99
N ALA A 192 -21.00 7.86 23.47
CA ALA A 192 -21.47 6.85 24.40
C ALA A 192 -21.93 7.46 25.74
N ALA A 193 -21.15 8.42 26.28
CA ALA A 193 -21.53 9.13 27.50
C ALA A 193 -22.80 9.97 27.33
N SER A 194 -22.96 10.62 26.17
CA SER A 194 -24.14 11.42 25.85
C SER A 194 -25.40 10.56 25.70
N ALA A 195 -25.28 9.40 25.05
CA ALA A 195 -26.37 8.43 24.92
C ALA A 195 -26.83 7.91 26.29
N LEU A 196 -25.88 7.62 27.20
CA LEU A 196 -26.20 7.20 28.56
C LEU A 196 -26.95 8.28 29.34
N LEU A 197 -26.54 9.54 29.21
CA LEU A 197 -27.23 10.67 29.85
C LEU A 197 -28.66 10.84 29.32
N LEU A 198 -28.87 10.72 28.01
CA LEU A 198 -30.21 10.79 27.40
C LEU A 198 -31.12 9.66 27.88
N LEU A 199 -30.56 8.46 28.04
CA LEU A 199 -31.32 7.30 28.54
C LEU A 199 -31.75 7.51 29.99
N ILE A 200 -30.87 8.04 30.84
CA ILE A 200 -31.21 8.39 32.23
C ILE A 200 -32.30 9.48 32.26
N ALA A 201 -32.20 10.49 31.39
CA ALA A 201 -33.20 11.55 31.29
C ALA A 201 -34.57 10.99 30.85
N GLU A 202 -34.59 10.05 29.89
CA GLU A 202 -35.81 9.39 29.42
C GLU A 202 -36.50 8.58 30.54
N ILE A 203 -35.72 7.86 31.35
CA ILE A 203 -36.25 7.14 32.53
C ILE A 203 -36.89 8.12 33.52
N PHE A 204 -36.25 9.28 33.74
CA PHE A 204 -36.74 10.28 34.67
C PHE A 204 -38.05 10.92 34.19
N VAL A 205 -38.12 11.29 32.91
CA VAL A 205 -39.33 11.82 32.26
C VAL A 205 -40.47 10.81 32.30
N SER A 206 -40.17 9.53 32.03
CA SER A 206 -41.16 8.45 32.08
C SER A 206 -41.74 8.28 33.48
N ARG A 207 -40.91 8.38 34.53
CA ARG A 207 -41.38 8.33 35.92
C ARG A 207 -42.26 9.50 36.30
N MET A 208 -41.97 10.72 35.82
CA MET A 208 -42.78 11.90 36.10
C MET A 208 -44.16 11.86 35.41
N LYS A 209 -44.30 11.22 34.26
CA LYS A 209 -45.58 11.07 33.55
C LYS A 209 -46.51 9.99 34.13
N THR A 210 -46.03 9.18 35.07
CA THR A 210 -46.79 8.05 35.66
C THR A 210 -47.36 8.39 37.04
N ILE A 211 -47.40 9.68 37.40
CA ILE A 211 -48.10 10.26 38.57
C ILE A 211 -49.17 11.21 38.02
#